data_AF-A0A7J3QTR3-F1
#
_entry.id   AF-A0A7J3QTR3-F1
#
_cell.length_a   1.000
_cell.length_b   1.000
_cell.length_c   1.000
_cell.angle_alpha   90.00
_cell.angle_beta   90.00
_cell.angle_gamma   90.00
#
_symmetry.space_group_name_H-M   'P 1'
#
loop_
_entity.id
_entity.type
_entity.pdbx_description
1 polymer ?
#
loop_
_entity_poly.entity_id
_entity_poly.type
_entity_poly.pdbx_seq_one_letter_code
_entity_poly.pdbx_strand_id
1 'polypeptide(L)'
;MAGNKPKREGLKPTLGLWDATAISIGAIVGAGIYVVTGIAAGFAGSALTVSMLLAAAISMLTAMSFAELTAWKPIEGSIYEYAYQL
;
A
#
# COMPACT_ATOMS: atom_id res chain seq x y z
N MET A 1 20.50 -18.43 -33.37
CA MET A 1 19.84 -17.10 -33.30
C MET A 1 19.36 -16.89 -31.87
N ALA A 2 20.24 -16.43 -30.98
CA ALA A 2 19.90 -16.18 -29.59
C ALA A 2 19.34 -14.75 -29.47
N GLY A 3 18.02 -14.65 -29.28
CA GLY A 3 17.32 -13.39 -29.10
C GLY A 3 17.84 -12.63 -27.88
N ASN A 4 18.44 -11.48 -28.13
CA ASN A 4 18.81 -10.47 -27.15
C ASN A 4 17.55 -10.04 -26.38
N LYS A 5 17.39 -10.51 -25.13
CA LYS A 5 16.35 -9.99 -24.24
C LYS A 5 16.71 -8.53 -23.94
N PRO A 6 15.82 -7.55 -24.20
CA PRO A 6 16.11 -6.16 -23.92
C PRO A 6 16.43 -6.03 -22.43
N LYS A 7 17.67 -5.67 -22.13
CA LYS A 7 18.12 -5.26 -20.81
C LYS A 7 17.27 -4.04 -20.47
N ARG A 8 16.21 -4.22 -19.68
CA ARG A 8 15.42 -3.11 -19.16
C ARG A 8 16.42 -2.26 -18.38
N GLU A 9 16.82 -1.13 -18.95
CA GLU A 9 17.50 -0.07 -18.22
C GLU A 9 16.47 0.46 -17.21
N GLY A 10 16.36 -0.26 -16.10
CA GLY A 10 15.43 0.08 -15.02
C GLY A 10 15.77 1.47 -14.50
N LEU A 11 14.73 2.22 -14.11
CA LEU A 11 14.92 3.52 -13.48
C LEU A 11 15.90 3.35 -12.30
N LYS A 12 16.85 4.28 -12.18
CA LYS A 12 17.68 4.33 -10.98
C LYS A 12 16.76 4.55 -9.77
N PRO A 13 16.77 3.67 -8.76
CA PRO A 13 15.98 3.87 -7.56
C PRO A 13 16.51 5.11 -6.83
N THR A 14 15.84 6.24 -7.05
CA THR A 14 16.19 7.54 -6.45
C THR A 14 15.31 7.90 -5.27
N LEU A 15 14.22 7.15 -5.06
CA LEU A 15 13.32 7.35 -3.93
C LEU A 15 13.97 6.80 -2.67
N GLY A 16 14.19 7.69 -1.69
CA GLY A 16 14.60 7.30 -0.36
C GLY A 16 13.43 6.74 0.47
N LEU A 17 13.75 6.30 1.69
CA LEU A 17 12.73 5.85 2.65
C LEU A 17 11.67 6.93 2.92
N TRP A 18 12.09 8.19 3.03
CA TRP A 18 11.19 9.32 3.30
C TRP A 18 10.26 9.61 2.13
N ASP A 19 10.77 9.59 0.89
CA ASP A 19 9.96 9.83 -0.29
C ASP A 19 8.92 8.71 -0.46
N ALA A 20 9.35 7.46 -0.30
CA ALA A 20 8.47 6.30 -0.37
C ALA A 20 7.37 6.34 0.71
N THR A 21 7.73 6.68 1.96
CA THR A 21 6.77 6.80 3.06
C THR A 21 5.79 7.94 2.82
N ALA A 22 6.27 9.10 2.36
CA ALA A 22 5.43 10.26 2.06
C ALA A 22 4.41 9.96 0.95
N ILE A 23 4.82 9.23 -0.09
CA ILE A 23 3.94 8.79 -1.16
C ILE A 23 2.86 7.86 -0.61
N SER A 24 3.22 6.88 0.23
CA SER A 24 2.24 5.97 0.84
C SER A 24 1.25 6.71 1.75
N ILE A 25 1.71 7.65 2.57
CA ILE A 25 0.82 8.47 3.42
C ILE A 25 -0.14 9.29 2.55
N GLY A 26 0.37 9.94 1.50
CA GLY A 26 -0.45 10.72 0.57
C GLY A 26 -1.52 9.87 -0.13
N ALA A 27 -1.16 8.66 -0.55
CA ALA A 27 -2.09 7.72 -1.18
C ALA A 27 -3.20 7.25 -0.23
N ILE A 28 -2.88 6.97 1.04
CA ILE A 28 -3.85 6.50 2.05
C ILE A 28 -4.80 7.63 2.48
N VAL A 29 -4.25 8.81 2.78
CA VAL A 29 -5.03 9.95 3.29
C VAL A 29 -5.90 10.57 2.20
N GLY A 30 -5.40 10.63 0.95
CA GLY A 30 -6.02 11.35 -0.17
C GLY A 30 -7.48 10.99 -0.45
N ALA A 31 -7.75 9.84 -1.07
CA ALA A 31 -9.13 9.45 -1.38
C ALA A 31 -9.85 8.84 -0.18
N GLY A 32 -9.13 8.11 0.68
CA GLY A 32 -9.70 7.32 1.77
C GLY A 32 -10.34 8.19 2.85
N ILE A 33 -9.53 8.98 3.56
CA ILE A 33 -10.02 9.74 4.71
C ILE A 33 -11.02 10.82 4.31
N TYR A 34 -10.77 11.58 3.24
CA TYR A 34 -11.65 12.71 2.90
C TYR A 34 -13.02 12.29 2.36
N VAL A 35 -13.12 11.16 1.65
CA VAL A 35 -14.39 10.69 1.06
C VAL A 35 -15.09 9.68 1.98
N VAL A 36 -14.37 8.63 2.41
CA VAL A 36 -14.98 7.52 3.15
C VAL A 36 -15.43 7.96 4.54
N THR A 37 -14.72 8.88 5.20
CA THR A 37 -15.12 9.39 6.51
C THR A 37 -16.46 10.13 6.45
N GLY A 38 -16.73 10.90 5.39
CA GLY A 38 -18.01 11.61 5.22
C GLY A 38 -19.18 10.64 5.05
N ILE A 39 -18.99 9.59 4.25
CA ILE A 39 -19.99 8.53 4.06
C ILE A 39 -20.19 7.77 5.37
N ALA A 40 -19.10 7.37 6.02
CA ALA A 40 -19.12 6.62 7.28
C ALA A 40 -19.73 7.42 8.44
N ALA A 41 -19.55 8.74 8.48
CA ALA A 41 -20.19 9.61 9.46
C ALA A 41 -21.71 9.59 9.35
N GLY A 42 -22.25 9.49 8.12
CA GLY A 42 -23.69 9.35 7.89
C GLY A 42 -24.26 8.03 8.41
N PHE A 43 -23.47 6.95 8.40
CA PHE A 43 -23.90 5.65 8.90
C PHE A 43 -23.66 5.46 10.40
N ALA A 44 -22.52 5.89 10.93
CA ALA A 44 -22.07 5.60 12.29
C ALA A 44 -22.32 6.75 13.29
N GLY A 45 -22.54 7.98 12.82
CA GLY A 45 -22.72 9.14 13.69
C GLY A 45 -21.58 9.31 14.70
N SER A 46 -21.90 9.34 16.00
CA SER A 46 -20.92 9.47 17.09
C SER A 46 -20.02 8.24 17.29
N ALA A 47 -20.41 7.08 16.75
CA ALA A 47 -19.61 5.85 16.85
C ALA A 47 -18.46 5.79 15.82
N LEU A 48 -18.38 6.76 14.90
CA LEU A 48 -17.35 6.82 13.85
C LEU A 48 -15.92 6.69 14.40
N THR A 49 -15.62 7.38 15.50
CA THR A 49 -14.29 7.35 16.13
C THR A 49 -13.93 5.94 16.60
N VAL A 50 -14.89 5.20 17.17
CA VAL A 50 -14.68 3.83 17.64
C VAL A 50 -14.46 2.89 16.46
N SER A 51 -15.24 3.03 15.39
CA SER A 51 -15.06 2.25 14.16
C SER A 51 -13.72 2.53 13.49
N MET A 52 -13.26 3.79 13.48
CA MET A 52 -11.95 4.16 12.93
C MET A 52 -10.79 3.58 13.75
N LEU A 53 -10.90 3.53 15.08
CA LEU A 53 -9.89 2.89 15.92
C LEU A 53 -9.80 1.38 15.67
N LEU A 54 -10.94 0.71 15.54
CA LEU A 54 -10.97 -0.72 15.20
C LEU A 54 -10.39 -0.98 13.80
N ALA A 55 -10.75 -0.17 12.82
CA ALA A 55 -10.20 -0.28 11.46
C ALA A 55 -8.68 -0.04 11.45
N ALA A 56 -8.17 0.92 12.22
CA ALA A 56 -6.73 1.17 12.36
C ALA A 56 -5.99 -0.03 12.95
N ALA A 57 -6.54 -0.66 14.00
CA ALA A 57 -5.97 -1.85 14.61
C ALA A 57 -5.86 -3.01 13.59
N ILE A 58 -6.94 -3.28 12.85
CA ILE A 58 -6.97 -4.32 11.81
C ILE A 58 -5.96 -4.00 10.70
N SER A 59 -5.91 -2.74 10.26
CA SER A 59 -5.00 -2.30 9.21
C SER A 59 -3.52 -2.44 9.62
N MET A 60 -3.17 -2.21 10.89
CA MET A 60 -1.78 -2.43 11.37
C MET A 60 -1.37 -3.89 11.24
N LEU A 61 -2.25 -4.83 11.60
CA LEU A 61 -1.99 -6.26 11.43
C LEU A 61 -1.77 -6.61 9.95
N THR A 62 -2.62 -6.11 9.06
CA THR A 62 -2.46 -6.29 7.61
C THR A 62 -1.16 -5.69 7.09
N ALA A 63 -0.79 -4.49 7.56
CA ALA A 63 0.43 -3.80 7.17
C ALA A 63 1.68 -4.57 7.60
N MET A 64 1.68 -5.17 8.81
CA MET A 64 2.78 -6.03 9.25
C MET A 64 2.93 -7.27 8.36
N SER A 65 1.84 -7.95 8.02
CA SER A 65 1.90 -9.10 7.10
C SER A 65 2.43 -8.70 5.72
N PHE A 66 2.04 -7.54 5.21
CA PHE A 66 2.56 -7.01 3.95
C PHE A 66 4.04 -6.59 4.03
N ALA A 67 4.47 -6.02 5.15
CA ALA A 67 5.85 -5.66 5.41
C ALA A 67 6.76 -6.90 5.41
N GLU A 68 6.30 -8.01 6.01
CA GLU A 68 7.03 -9.27 6.02
C GLU A 68 7.18 -9.86 4.60
N LEU A 69 6.10 -9.85 3.81
CA LEU A 69 6.12 -10.34 2.42
C LEU A 69 7.04 -9.51 1.51
N THR A 70 7.01 -8.18 1.65
CA THR A 70 7.84 -7.27 0.86
C THR A 70 9.31 -7.32 1.27
N ALA A 71 9.61 -7.58 2.54
CA ALA A 71 10.97 -7.83 3.01
C ALA A 71 11.54 -9.16 2.47
N TRP A 72 10.72 -10.20 2.32
CA TRP A 72 11.16 -11.49 1.78
C TRP A 72 11.39 -11.49 0.26
N LYS A 73 10.56 -10.79 -0.52
CA LYS A 73 10.74 -10.65 -1.97
C LYS A 73 10.53 -9.20 -2.43
N PRO A 74 11.61 -8.41 -2.55
CA PRO A 74 11.54 -7.04 -3.05
C PRO A 74 11.47 -7.06 -4.59
N ILE A 75 10.30 -7.40 -5.13
CA ILE A 75 10.04 -7.41 -6.57
C ILE A 75 9.11 -6.23 -6.90
N GLU A 76 9.44 -5.50 -7.96
CA GLU A 76 8.61 -4.43 -8.50
C GLU A 76 7.35 -5.04 -9.14
N GLY A 77 6.17 -4.79 -8.57
CA GLY A 77 4.92 -5.35 -9.09
C GLY A 77 3.76 -5.47 -8.09
N SER A 78 4.02 -5.21 -6.79
CA SER A 78 2.99 -5.31 -5.75
C SER A 78 2.30 -6.69 -5.77
N ILE A 79 1.06 -6.77 -5.31
CA ILE A 79 0.28 -8.01 -5.14
C ILE A 79 0.19 -8.86 -6.42
N TYR A 80 0.33 -8.24 -7.59
CA TYR A 80 0.27 -8.94 -8.88
C TYR A 80 1.43 -9.91 -9.10
N GLU A 81 2.65 -9.58 -8.66
CA GLU A 81 3.80 -10.49 -8.75
C GLU A 81 3.69 -11.67 -7.76
N TYR A 82 3.03 -11.47 -6.62
CA TYR A 82 2.74 -12.58 -5.71
C TYR A 82 1.69 -13.54 -6.28
N ALA A 83 0.67 -13.02 -6.97
CA ALA A 83 -0.38 -13.82 -7.60
C ALA A 83 0.10 -14.53 -8.88
N TYR A 84 1.03 -13.94 -9.64
CA TYR A 84 1.57 -14.53 -10.88
C TYR A 84 2.58 -15.65 -10.63
N GLN A 85 3.12 -15.74 -9.40
CA GLN A 85 4.02 -16.82 -8.98
C GLN A 85 3.29 -18.01 -8.34
N LEU A 86 1.95 -18.00 -8.34
CA LEU A 86 1.11 -19.16 -8.03
C LEU A 86 0.71 -19.87 -9.32
#